data_AF-A0A2D7QLM1-F1
#
_entry.id   AF-A0A2D7QLM1-F1
#
_cell.length_a   1.000
_cell.length_b   1.000
_cell.length_c   1.000
_cell.angle_alpha   90.00
_cell.angle_beta   90.00
_cell.angle_gamma   90.00
#
_symmetry.space_group_name_H-M   'P 1'
#
loop_
_entity.id
_entity.type
_entity.pdbx_description
1 polymer ?
#
loop_
_entity_poly.entity_id
_entity_poly.type
_entity_poly.pdbx_seq_one_letter_code
_entity_poly.pdbx_strand_id
1 'polypeptide(L)'
;MGLLAGRTNCFITRSGYLLFLVSLRVYNDSDHLLETQPATIDSSSFKAKIGRRWHSAELYQVPQANIFPSLLRNSLPATIAPGERQDFYEVFALDQIIPGTEIKIQLSCQTHMGETIRHRFRLRHQTDKRPVFDLLFGIL
;
A
#
# COMPACT_ATOMS: atom_id res chain seq x y z
N MET A 1 -12.25 -12.53 -4.75
CA MET A 1 -11.16 -11.96 -3.92
C MET A 1 -11.59 -10.61 -3.37
N GLY A 2 -11.96 -10.60 -2.09
CA GLY A 2 -12.13 -9.39 -1.33
C GLY A 2 -10.78 -8.84 -0.86
N LEU A 3 -10.62 -7.53 -0.87
CA LEU A 3 -9.44 -6.88 -0.31
C LEU A 3 -9.92 -5.95 0.79
N LEU A 4 -9.50 -6.22 2.03
CA LEU A 4 -9.88 -5.45 3.21
C LEU A 4 -8.63 -4.69 3.63
N ALA A 5 -8.50 -3.46 3.18
CA ALA A 5 -7.40 -2.63 3.61
C ALA A 5 -7.51 -2.26 5.09
N GLY A 6 -6.73 -2.96 5.91
CA GLY A 6 -6.50 -2.61 7.31
C GLY A 6 -5.55 -1.43 7.42
N ARG A 7 -6.03 -0.31 7.97
CA ARG A 7 -5.28 0.89 8.39
C ARG A 7 -4.20 1.38 7.40
N THR A 8 -4.55 2.35 6.56
CA THR A 8 -3.57 3.14 5.79
C THR A 8 -3.21 4.41 6.55
N ASN A 9 -1.92 4.73 6.69
CA ASN A 9 -1.44 5.94 7.37
C ASN A 9 -0.67 6.86 6.39
N CYS A 10 -0.70 8.17 6.62
CA CYS A 10 -0.06 9.17 5.76
C CYS A 10 0.79 10.13 6.60
N PHE A 11 2.07 10.28 6.26
CA PHE A 11 3.00 11.15 7.00
C PHE A 11 3.78 12.09 6.07
N ILE A 12 4.14 13.27 6.59
CA ILE A 12 5.04 14.22 5.93
C ILE A 12 6.42 14.05 6.55
N THR A 13 7.44 13.78 5.73
CA THR A 13 8.83 13.76 6.19
C THR A 13 9.56 15.06 5.90
N ARG A 14 10.67 15.29 6.60
CA ARG A 14 11.40 16.56 6.62
C ARG A 14 12.15 16.91 5.33
N SER A 15 12.31 15.98 4.40
CA SER A 15 13.17 16.14 3.21
C SER A 15 12.45 16.72 1.99
N GLY A 16 11.26 17.31 2.16
CA GLY A 16 10.49 17.93 1.07
C GLY A 16 9.53 16.98 0.33
N TYR A 17 9.58 15.68 0.61
CA TYR A 17 8.70 14.67 0.01
C TYR A 17 7.57 14.27 0.97
N LEU A 18 6.41 13.88 0.42
CA LEU A 18 5.33 13.26 1.16
C LEU A 18 5.46 11.75 1.12
N LEU A 19 5.36 11.08 2.28
CA LEU A 19 5.46 9.64 2.38
C LEU A 19 4.12 9.00 2.80
N PHE A 20 3.71 8.00 2.05
CA PHE A 20 2.49 7.23 2.30
C PHE A 20 2.88 5.85 2.80
N LEU A 21 2.50 5.55 4.04
CA LEU A 21 2.76 4.26 4.68
C LEU A 21 1.49 3.42 4.57
N VAL A 22 1.55 2.42 3.70
CA VAL A 22 0.41 1.57 3.40
C VAL A 22 0.58 0.27 4.12
N SER A 23 -0.35 -0.04 5.03
CA SER A 23 -0.64 -1.41 5.43
C SER A 23 -1.88 -1.86 4.66
N LEU A 24 -1.79 -3.05 4.06
CA LEU A 24 -2.86 -3.67 3.29
C LEU A 24 -2.98 -5.11 3.75
N ARG A 25 -4.18 -5.50 4.17
CA ARG A 25 -4.53 -6.91 4.33
C ARG A 25 -5.30 -7.37 3.10
N VAL A 26 -4.90 -8.50 2.55
CA VAL A 26 -5.57 -9.15 1.42
C VAL A 26 -6.12 -10.47 1.90
N TYR A 27 -7.35 -10.79 1.54
CA TYR A 27 -7.97 -12.07 1.88
C TYR A 27 -8.53 -12.73 0.62
N ASN A 28 -8.29 -14.02 0.44
CA ASN A 28 -8.97 -14.73 -0.63
C ASN A 28 -10.31 -15.24 -0.09
N ASP A 29 -11.39 -14.50 -0.35
CA ASP A 29 -12.75 -14.80 0.09
C ASP A 29 -13.48 -15.85 -0.73
N SER A 30 -12.76 -16.53 -1.62
CA SER A 30 -13.35 -17.59 -2.40
C SER A 30 -13.73 -18.76 -1.47
N ASP A 31 -15.00 -19.18 -1.54
CA ASP A 31 -15.56 -20.22 -0.68
C ASP A 31 -14.81 -21.56 -0.85
N HIS A 32 -14.43 -22.20 0.26
CA HIS A 32 -13.76 -23.50 0.29
C HIS A 32 -14.57 -24.67 -0.33
N LEU A 33 -15.82 -24.43 -0.73
CA LEU A 33 -16.79 -25.46 -1.14
C LEU A 33 -16.88 -25.69 -2.65
N LEU A 34 -16.25 -24.84 -3.46
CA LEU A 34 -16.10 -25.04 -4.91
C LEU A 34 -14.60 -24.93 -5.21
N GLU A 35 -14.12 -25.52 -6.30
CA GLU A 35 -12.71 -25.50 -6.72
C GLU A 35 -12.19 -24.05 -6.96
N THR A 36 -11.96 -23.29 -5.90
CA THR A 36 -11.59 -21.89 -5.98
C THR A 36 -10.09 -21.77 -6.15
N GLN A 37 -9.67 -21.10 -7.21
CA GLN A 37 -8.25 -20.94 -7.52
C GLN A 37 -7.57 -19.97 -6.54
N PRO A 38 -6.28 -20.17 -6.24
CA PRO A 38 -5.51 -19.17 -5.52
C PRO A 38 -5.45 -17.86 -6.32
N ALA A 39 -5.42 -16.74 -5.62
CA ALA A 39 -5.32 -15.42 -6.24
C ALA A 39 -3.88 -14.93 -6.17
N THR A 40 -3.29 -14.61 -7.33
CA THR A 40 -1.93 -14.06 -7.40
C THR A 40 -1.99 -12.57 -7.70
N ILE A 41 -1.34 -11.76 -6.85
CA ILE A 41 -1.07 -10.35 -7.10
C ILE A 41 0.29 -10.25 -7.76
N ASP A 42 0.37 -9.62 -8.93
CA ASP A 42 1.61 -9.44 -9.67
C ASP A 42 2.25 -8.08 -9.41
N SER A 43 1.43 -7.04 -9.30
CA SER A 43 1.91 -5.67 -9.14
C SER A 43 0.96 -4.83 -8.30
N SER A 44 1.48 -3.71 -7.80
CA SER A 44 0.64 -2.67 -7.20
C SER A 44 1.06 -1.29 -7.66
N SER A 45 0.12 -0.34 -7.60
CA SER A 45 0.37 1.07 -7.85
C SER A 45 -0.38 1.94 -6.85
N PHE A 46 0.23 3.06 -6.49
CA PHE A 46 -0.34 4.01 -5.55
C PHE A 46 -0.53 5.38 -6.21
N LYS A 47 -1.68 6.00 -5.95
CA LYS A 47 -2.01 7.35 -6.44
C LYS A 47 -2.55 8.23 -5.33
N ALA A 48 -2.20 9.50 -5.38
CA ALA A 48 -2.71 10.57 -4.54
C ALA A 48 -3.59 11.51 -5.38
N LYS A 49 -4.71 12.01 -4.82
CA LYS A 49 -5.52 13.04 -5.46
C LYS A 49 -5.13 14.41 -4.94
N ILE A 50 -4.61 15.27 -5.82
CA ILE A 50 -4.24 16.65 -5.51
C ILE A 50 -5.18 17.57 -6.28
N GLY A 51 -5.95 18.37 -5.55
CA GLY A 51 -7.05 19.14 -6.11
C GLY A 51 -8.04 18.22 -6.87
N ARG A 52 -8.09 18.36 -8.20
CA ARG A 52 -8.98 17.56 -9.06
C ARG A 52 -8.27 16.41 -9.78
N ARG A 53 -6.93 16.31 -9.73
CA ARG A 53 -6.14 15.36 -10.53
C ARG A 53 -5.58 14.22 -9.66
N TRP A 54 -5.38 13.06 -10.28
CA TRP A 54 -4.70 11.91 -9.66
C TRP A 54 -3.24 11.90 -10.10
N HIS A 55 -2.35 11.71 -9.14
CA HIS A 55 -0.91 11.71 -9.31
C HIS A 55 -0.37 10.36 -8.85
N SER A 56 0.46 9.71 -9.66
CA SER A 56 1.15 8.50 -9.24
C SER A 56 2.21 8.84 -8.20
N ALA A 57 2.28 8.03 -7.16
CA ALA A 57 3.41 8.04 -6.24
C ALA A 57 4.42 6.97 -6.68
N GLU A 58 5.67 7.19 -6.32
CA GLU A 58 6.76 6.25 -6.60
C GLU A 58 7.07 5.42 -5.36
N LEU A 59 7.71 4.26 -5.53
CA LEU A 59 8.22 3.51 -4.39
C LEU A 59 9.34 4.31 -3.72
N TYR A 60 9.27 4.45 -2.40
CA TYR A 60 10.36 5.07 -1.66
C TYR A 60 11.57 4.13 -1.64
N GLN A 61 12.63 4.50 -2.35
CA GLN A 61 13.84 3.67 -2.48
C GLN A 61 14.82 3.96 -1.34
N VAL A 62 15.16 2.92 -0.58
CA VAL A 62 16.13 2.99 0.53
C VAL A 62 16.84 1.64 0.68
N PRO A 63 18.16 1.61 0.93
CA PRO A 63 18.93 0.36 0.99
C PRO A 63 18.39 -0.66 2.00
N GLN A 64 17.83 -0.20 3.11
CA GLN A 64 17.28 -1.03 4.17
C GLN A 64 15.90 -1.62 3.82
N ALA A 65 15.25 -1.24 2.71
CA ALA A 65 13.96 -1.86 2.34
C ALA A 65 14.11 -3.37 2.08
N ASN A 66 15.25 -3.79 1.54
CA ASN A 66 15.46 -5.17 1.09
C ASN A 66 15.52 -6.19 2.25
N ILE A 67 15.73 -5.74 3.49
CA ILE A 67 15.78 -6.63 4.66
C ILE A 67 14.40 -6.94 5.26
N PHE A 68 13.33 -6.31 4.77
CA PHE A 68 11.98 -6.50 5.29
C PHE A 68 11.15 -7.36 4.33
N PRO A 69 10.99 -8.67 4.58
CA PRO A 69 10.30 -9.57 3.65
C PRO A 69 8.82 -9.25 3.53
N SER A 70 8.20 -8.65 4.56
CA SER A 70 6.80 -8.23 4.57
C SER A 70 6.50 -7.01 3.70
N LEU A 71 7.52 -6.37 3.11
CA LEU A 71 7.29 -5.30 2.15
C LEU A 71 6.70 -5.85 0.87
N LEU A 72 5.69 -5.15 0.35
CA LEU A 72 4.98 -5.53 -0.86
C LEU A 72 5.95 -5.71 -2.04
N ARG A 73 6.89 -4.78 -2.25
CA ARG A 73 7.93 -4.91 -3.29
C ARG A 73 8.76 -6.20 -3.22
N ASN A 74 8.91 -6.79 -2.03
CA ASN A 74 9.70 -8.01 -1.82
C ASN A 74 8.83 -9.27 -1.82
N SER A 75 7.53 -9.12 -1.59
CA SER A 75 6.56 -10.22 -1.55
C SER A 75 5.92 -10.52 -2.91
N LEU A 76 6.00 -9.60 -3.88
CA LEU A 76 5.37 -9.79 -5.19
C LEU A 76 6.27 -10.55 -6.19
N PRO A 77 5.70 -11.46 -7.02
CA PRO A 77 4.29 -11.85 -7.05
C PRO A 77 3.89 -12.67 -5.81
N ALA A 78 2.70 -12.39 -5.26
CA ALA A 78 2.20 -13.03 -4.04
C ALA A 78 0.93 -13.83 -4.32
N THR A 79 0.95 -15.12 -3.97
CA THR A 79 -0.18 -16.04 -4.19
C THR A 79 -0.88 -16.35 -2.87
N ILE A 80 -2.18 -16.07 -2.81
CA ILE A 80 -3.02 -16.23 -1.62
C ILE A 80 -4.03 -17.35 -1.85
N ALA A 81 -3.88 -18.44 -1.09
CA ALA A 81 -4.77 -19.59 -1.16
C ALA A 81 -6.20 -19.22 -0.68
N PRO A 82 -7.24 -19.96 -1.09
CA PRO A 82 -8.60 -19.73 -0.60
C PRO A 82 -8.69 -19.76 0.92
N GLY A 83 -9.43 -18.82 1.52
CA GLY A 83 -9.56 -18.64 2.96
C GLY A 83 -8.34 -18.07 3.67
N GLU A 84 -7.19 -17.97 3.00
CA GLU A 84 -5.98 -17.38 3.55
C GLU A 84 -5.98 -15.86 3.45
N ARG A 85 -5.11 -15.27 4.27
CA ARG A 85 -4.88 -13.83 4.33
C ARG A 85 -3.40 -13.51 4.34
N GLN A 86 -3.04 -12.38 3.75
CA GLN A 86 -1.68 -11.86 3.78
C GLN A 86 -1.67 -10.37 4.09
N ASP A 87 -0.76 -9.97 4.96
CA ASP A 87 -0.49 -8.57 5.29
C ASP A 87 0.71 -8.08 4.49
N PHE A 88 0.53 -6.96 3.81
CA PHE A 88 1.57 -6.26 3.08
C PHE A 88 1.80 -4.88 3.67
N TYR A 89 3.05 -4.44 3.57
CA TYR A 89 3.46 -3.11 3.97
C TYR A 89 4.22 -2.43 2.84
N GLU A 90 4.04 -1.13 2.64
CA GLU A 90 4.84 -0.40 1.66
C GLU A 90 4.92 1.09 1.97
N VAL A 91 5.99 1.71 1.50
CA VAL A 91 6.20 3.16 1.55
C VAL A 91 6.25 3.72 0.14
N PHE A 92 5.33 4.63 -0.17
CA PHE A 92 5.34 5.40 -1.42
C PHE A 92 5.74 6.85 -1.16
N ALA A 93 6.53 7.43 -2.05
CA ALA A 93 6.93 8.83 -2.03
C ALA A 93 6.20 9.62 -3.12
N LEU A 94 5.83 10.85 -2.80
CA LEU A 94 5.30 11.82 -3.74
C LEU A 94 6.06 13.13 -3.61
N ASP A 95 6.69 13.53 -4.70
CA ASP A 95 7.42 14.80 -4.81
C ASP A 95 6.47 15.95 -5.17
N GLN A 96 5.45 16.18 -4.33
CA GLN A 96 4.51 17.28 -4.48
C GLN A 96 4.00 17.74 -3.12
N ILE A 97 3.85 19.05 -2.96
CA ILE A 97 3.19 19.64 -1.79
C ILE A 97 1.68 19.54 -1.97
N ILE A 98 0.99 19.04 -0.94
CA ILE A 98 -0.48 18.98 -0.92
C ILE A 98 -1.01 20.20 -0.19
N PRO A 99 -1.92 20.98 -0.80
CA PRO A 99 -2.41 22.23 -0.22
C PRO A 99 -3.43 22.05 0.92
N GLY A 100 -3.63 20.83 1.43
CA GLY A 100 -4.66 20.53 2.42
C GLY A 100 -4.27 19.40 3.36
N THR A 101 -4.83 19.42 4.57
CA THR A 101 -4.57 18.43 5.63
C THR A 101 -5.13 17.05 5.32
N GLU A 102 -6.12 16.98 4.43
CA GLU A 102 -6.77 15.75 4.02
C GLU A 102 -6.45 15.42 2.56
N ILE A 103 -6.08 14.18 2.32
CA ILE A 103 -5.74 13.63 1.01
C ILE A 103 -6.62 12.42 0.70
N LYS A 104 -7.05 12.29 -0.56
CA LYS A 104 -7.59 11.04 -1.08
C LYS A 104 -6.49 10.26 -1.77
N ILE A 105 -6.39 8.97 -1.48
CA ILE A 105 -5.41 8.08 -2.11
C ILE A 105 -6.12 6.88 -2.74
N GLN A 106 -5.46 6.23 -3.67
CA GLN A 106 -5.91 5.01 -4.31
C GLN A 106 -4.75 4.01 -4.40
N LEU A 107 -4.95 2.83 -3.82
CA LEU A 107 -4.10 1.66 -4.05
C LEU A 107 -4.77 0.78 -5.09
N SER A 108 -4.02 0.32 -6.08
CA SER A 108 -4.51 -0.61 -7.09
C SER A 108 -3.59 -1.82 -7.15
N CYS A 109 -4.13 -3.02 -6.99
CA CYS A 109 -3.42 -4.28 -7.14
C CYS A 109 -3.83 -4.92 -8.47
N GLN A 110 -2.86 -5.32 -9.29
CA GLN A 110 -3.12 -6.09 -10.50
C GLN A 110 -2.93 -7.57 -10.18
N THR A 111 -3.94 -8.35 -10.54
CA THR A 111 -3.89 -9.80 -10.40
C THR A 111 -3.31 -10.44 -11.65
N HIS A 112 -2.81 -11.66 -11.52
CA HIS A 112 -2.29 -12.44 -12.64
C HIS A 112 -3.33 -12.70 -13.73
N MET A 113 -4.63 -12.70 -13.38
CA MET A 113 -5.73 -12.83 -14.34
C MET A 113 -6.08 -11.51 -15.06
N GLY A 114 -5.29 -10.45 -14.87
CA GLY A 114 -5.50 -9.14 -15.49
C GLY A 114 -6.55 -8.27 -14.78
N GLU A 115 -7.20 -8.77 -13.73
CA GLU A 115 -8.13 -7.98 -12.94
C GLU A 115 -7.39 -6.94 -12.11
N THR A 116 -7.92 -5.71 -12.04
CA THR A 116 -7.38 -4.66 -11.18
C THR A 116 -8.34 -4.37 -10.05
N ILE A 117 -7.90 -4.62 -8.83
CA ILE A 117 -8.70 -4.33 -7.63
C ILE A 117 -8.21 -3.01 -7.03
N ARG A 118 -9.15 -2.13 -6.68
CA ARG A 118 -8.86 -0.74 -6.30
C ARG A 118 -9.45 -0.41 -4.94
N HIS A 119 -8.62 0.15 -4.07
CA HIS A 119 -9.04 0.70 -2.78
C HIS A 119 -8.78 2.18 -2.74
N ARG A 120 -9.76 2.93 -2.22
CA ARG A 120 -9.64 4.37 -2.04
C ARG A 120 -9.76 4.70 -0.56
N PHE A 121 -8.87 5.58 -0.11
CA PHE A 121 -8.86 6.04 1.28
C PHE A 121 -8.87 7.55 1.31
N ARG A 122 -9.31 8.07 2.44
CA ARG A 122 -9.24 9.47 2.79
C ARG A 122 -8.48 9.57 4.09
N LEU A 123 -7.32 10.21 4.05
CA LEU A 123 -6.38 10.26 5.15
C LEU A 123 -6.06 11.70 5.49
N ARG A 124 -5.76 11.96 6.76
CA ARG A 124 -5.15 13.23 7.16
C ARG A 124 -3.65 13.04 7.24
N HIS A 125 -2.88 13.94 6.64
CA HIS A 125 -1.43 13.89 6.76
C HIS A 125 -1.01 14.35 8.16
N GLN A 126 -0.04 13.68 8.76
CA GLN A 126 0.58 14.08 10.02
C GLN A 126 2.06 14.36 9.80
N THR A 127 2.65 15.26 10.57
CA THR A 127 4.10 15.46 10.58
C THR A 127 4.73 14.52 11.59
N ASP A 128 5.72 13.73 11.16
CA ASP A 128 6.51 12.87 12.05
C ASP A 128 7.99 13.02 11.71
N LYS A 129 8.85 12.94 12.72
CA LYS A 129 10.30 13.13 12.60
C LYS A 129 11.08 11.83 12.67
N ARG A 130 10.43 10.72 13.06
CA ARG A 130 11.08 9.41 13.16
C ARG A 130 11.42 8.86 11.75
N PRO A 131 12.42 7.99 11.64
CA PRO A 131 12.69 7.24 10.42
C PRO A 131 11.44 6.50 9.92
N VAL A 132 11.27 6.42 8.60
CA VAL A 132 10.03 5.89 8.00
C VAL A 132 9.76 4.42 8.32
N PHE A 133 10.80 3.60 8.46
CA PHE A 133 10.63 2.18 8.81
C PHE A 133 10.33 1.98 10.29
N ASP A 134 10.85 2.82 11.17
CA ASP A 134 10.49 2.82 12.59
C ASP A 134 9.00 3.09 12.76
N LEU A 135 8.46 4.02 11.95
CA LEU A 135 7.02 4.30 11.88
C LEU A 135 6.20 3.12 11.37
N LEU A 136 6.72 2.39 10.38
CA LEU A 136 6.00 1.31 9.73
C LEU A 136 5.97 0.04 10.59
N PHE A 137 7.05 -0.27 11.30
CA PHE A 137 7.19 -1.48 12.13
C PHE A 137 6.96 -1.23 13.62
N GLY A 138 6.72 0.01 14.04
CA GLY A 138 6.52 0.35 15.44
C GLY A 138 7.76 0.12 16.31
N ILE A 139 8.95 0.20 15.72
CA ILE A 139 10.21 0.13 16.46
C ILE A 139 10.33 1.45 17.22
N LEU A 140 10.24 1.38 18.55
CA LEU A 140 10.39 2.50 19.48
C LEU A 140 11.82 2.57 20.01
#